data_AF-A0A1G7NJA7-F1
#
_entry.id   AF-A0A1G7NJA7-F1
#
_cell.length_a   1.000
_cell.length_b   1.000
_cell.length_c   1.000
_cell.angle_alpha   90.00
_cell.angle_beta   90.00
_cell.angle_gamma   90.00
#
_symmetry.space_group_name_H-M   'P 1'
#
loop_
_entity.id
_entity.type
_entity.pdbx_description
1 polymer ?
#
loop_
_entity_poly.entity_id
_entity_poly.type
_entity_poly.pdbx_seq_one_letter_code
_entity_poly.pdbx_strand_id
1 'polypeptide(L)' 'MQYRKPVLTLLFAVLFYKLMVTAFSLMNKPSDTALYGGEALLAISVIGFITVVRLLWRRSTQ' A
#
# COMPACT_ATOMS: atom_id res chain seq x y z
N MET A 1 5.30 -16.30 19.44
CA MET A 1 5.41 -15.23 18.42
C MET A 1 4.71 -15.56 17.08
N GLN A 2 3.74 -16.48 17.05
CA GLN A 2 3.18 -17.00 15.78
C GLN A 2 2.26 -16.01 15.05
N TYR A 3 1.57 -15.13 15.77
CA TYR A 3 0.61 -14.16 15.19
C TYR A 3 1.23 -12.84 14.72
N ARG A 4 2.51 -12.57 15.01
CA ARG A 4 3.12 -11.25 14.73
C ARG A 4 3.19 -10.94 13.23
N LYS A 5 3.54 -11.92 12.39
CA LYS A 5 3.64 -11.77 10.93
C LYS A 5 2.28 -11.54 10.26
N PRO A 6 1.22 -12.33 10.54
CA PRO A 6 -0.10 -12.07 9.97
C PRO A 6 -0.72 -10.77 10.48
N VAL A 7 -0.56 -10.42 11.77
CA VAL A 7 -1.06 -9.13 12.31
C VAL A 7 -0.37 -7.95 11.63
N LEU A 8 0.96 -7.99 11.47
CA LEU A 8 1.69 -6.94 10.75
C LEU A 8 1.26 -6.87 9.28
N THR A 9 1.10 -8.02 8.61
CA THR A 9 0.62 -8.05 7.22
C THR A 9 -0.76 -7.42 7.09
N LEU A 10 -1.68 -7.69 8.03
CA LEU A 10 -3.00 -7.10 8.07
C LEU A 10 -2.94 -5.58 8.31
N LEU A 11 -2.13 -5.12 9.26
CA LEU A 11 -1.95 -3.69 9.53
C LEU A 11 -1.42 -2.94 8.29
N PHE A 12 -0.42 -3.51 7.62
CA PHE A 12 0.06 -2.93 6.36
C PHE A 12 -1.00 -2.99 5.26
N ALA A 13 -1.75 -4.08 5.12
CA ALA A 13 -2.84 -4.16 4.15
C ALA A 13 -3.88 -3.04 4.35
N VAL A 14 -4.28 -2.77 5.61
CA VAL A 14 -5.22 -1.68 5.92
C VAL A 14 -4.62 -0.30 5.59
N LEU A 15 -3.34 -0.08 5.93
CA LEU A 15 -2.65 1.18 5.60
C LEU A 15 -2.57 1.42 4.10
N PHE A 16 -2.16 0.40 3.32
CA PHE A 16 -2.05 0.49 1.88
C PHE A 16 -3.42 0.61 1.21
N TYR A 17 -4.45 -0.07 1.72
CA TYR A 17 -5.83 0.14 1.26
C TYR A 17 -6.26 1.60 1.41
N LYS A 18 -5.99 2.23 2.56
CA LYS A 18 -6.32 3.64 2.79
C LYS A 18 -5.57 4.57 1.82
N LEU A 19 -4.31 4.26 1.51
CA LEU A 19 -3.56 5.01 0.51
C LEU A 19 -4.14 4.85 -0.90
N MET A 20 -4.57 3.65 -1.29
CA MET A 20 -5.24 3.43 -2.58
C MET A 20 -6.56 4.19 -2.67
N VAL A 21 -7.40 4.16 -1.61
CA VAL A 21 -8.63 4.95 -1.57
C VAL A 21 -8.33 6.45 -1.68
N THR A 22 -7.27 6.92 -1.04
CA THR A 22 -6.82 8.32 -1.13
C THR A 22 -6.37 8.67 -2.55
N ALA A 23 -5.63 7.77 -3.19
CA ALA A 23 -5.19 7.93 -4.58
C ALA A 23 -6.40 8.05 -5.53
N PHE A 24 -7.36 7.13 -5.44
CA PHE A 24 -8.59 7.19 -6.24
C PHE A 24 -9.42 8.42 -5.94
N SER A 25 -9.51 8.83 -4.67
CA SER A 25 -10.19 10.08 -4.30
C SER A 25 -9.49 11.32 -4.86
N LEU A 26 -8.16 11.29 -5.05
CA LEU A 26 -7.42 12.36 -5.69
C LEU A 26 -7.73 12.41 -7.18
N MET A 27 -7.71 11.24 -7.85
CA MET A 27 -8.00 11.11 -9.28
C MET A 27 -9.44 11.51 -9.64
N ASN A 28 -10.38 11.41 -8.70
CA ASN A 28 -11.76 11.86 -8.89
C ASN A 28 -11.93 13.40 -8.86
N LYS A 29 -10.91 14.16 -8.48
CA LYS A 29 -10.99 15.63 -8.49
C LYS A 29 -10.78 16.15 -9.92
N PRO A 30 -11.51 17.19 -10.35
CA PRO A 30 -11.35 17.80 -11.68
C PRO A 30 -10.09 18.69 -11.71
N SER A 31 -8.91 18.08 -11.59
CA SER A 31 -7.61 18.76 -11.64
C SER A 31 -6.54 17.80 -12.14
N ASP A 32 -5.82 18.18 -13.19
CA ASP A 32 -4.74 17.35 -13.76
C ASP A 32 -3.63 17.05 -12.76
N THR A 33 -3.30 18.02 -11.90
CA THR A 33 -2.34 17.83 -10.80
C THR A 33 -2.83 16.76 -9.81
N ALA A 34 -4.14 16.71 -9.56
CA ALA A 34 -4.74 15.70 -8.70
C ALA A 34 -4.78 14.32 -9.38
N LEU A 35 -4.95 14.26 -10.70
CA LEU A 35 -4.84 13.03 -11.47
C LEU A 35 -3.42 12.43 -11.39
N TYR A 36 -2.39 13.21 -11.75
CA TYR A 36 -1.00 12.74 -11.70
C TYR A 36 -0.54 12.42 -10.28
N GLY A 37 -0.96 13.22 -9.30
CA GLY A 37 -0.68 12.94 -7.88
C GLY A 37 -1.34 11.64 -7.41
N GLY A 38 -2.54 11.34 -7.90
CA GLY A 38 -3.27 10.12 -7.60
C GLY A 38 -2.62 8.89 -8.23
N GLU A 39 -2.22 8.96 -9.51
CA GLU A 39 -1.50 7.89 -10.20
C GLU A 39 -0.16 7.57 -9.51
N ALA A 40 0.62 8.59 -9.17
CA ALA A 40 1.88 8.41 -8.45
C ALA A 40 1.67 7.76 -7.07
N LEU A 41 0.66 8.22 -6.33
CA LEU A 41 0.32 7.66 -5.02
C LEU A 41 -0.15 6.20 -5.13
N LEU A 42 -0.92 5.88 -6.17
CA LEU A 42 -1.38 4.52 -6.44
C LEU A 42 -0.21 3.59 -6.75
N ALA A 43 0.72 4.01 -7.62
CA ALA A 43 1.91 3.24 -7.96
C ALA A 43 2.79 2.96 -6.72
N ILE A 44 3.05 3.98 -5.90
CA ILE A 44 3.80 3.85 -4.64
C ILE A 44 3.09 2.89 -3.68
N SER A 45 1.76 2.97 -3.61
CA SER A 45 0.96 2.10 -2.73
C SER A 45 1.07 0.63 -3.13
N VAL A 46 0.92 0.32 -4.42
CA VAL A 46 1.00 -1.07 -4.91
C VAL A 46 2.42 -1.63 -4.75
N ILE A 47 3.43 -0.89 -5.19
CA ILE A 47 4.84 -1.33 -5.12
C ILE A 47 5.28 -1.47 -3.66
N GLY A 48 4.91 -0.51 -2.81
CA GLY A 48 5.20 -0.53 -1.39
C GLY A 48 4.59 -1.75 -0.69
N PHE A 49 3.31 -2.05 -0.95
CA PHE A 49 2.64 -3.20 -0.36
C PHE A 49 3.32 -4.52 -0.74
N ILE A 50 3.58 -4.73 -2.03
CA ILE A 50 4.26 -5.94 -2.52
C ILE A 50 5.66 -6.07 -1.89
N THR A 51 6.41 -4.97 -1.79
CA THR A 51 7.75 -4.97 -1.19
C THR A 51 7.71 -5.33 0.30
N VAL A 52 6.78 -4.75 1.06
CA VAL A 52 6.60 -5.03 2.49
C VAL A 52 6.18 -6.48 2.72
N VAL A 53 5.22 -7.00 1.95
CA VAL A 53 4.80 -8.40 2.04
C VAL A 53 5.99 -9.32 1.71
N ARG A 54 6.72 -9.06 0.63
CA ARG A 54 7.92 -9.84 0.30
C ARG A 54 8.95 -9.81 1.43
N LEU A 55 9.21 -8.67 2.04
CA LEU A 55 10.18 -8.54 3.14
C LEU A 55 9.76 -9.32 4.39
N LEU A 56 8.49 -9.17 4.79
CA LEU A 56 7.94 -9.82 6.00
C LEU A 56 7.96 -11.35 5.87
N TRP A 57 7.69 -11.86 4.67
CA TRP A 57 7.58 -13.29 4.41
C TRP A 57 8.91 -13.95 4.00
N ARG A 58 9.81 -13.24 3.29
CA ARG A 58 11.18 -13.75 2.99
C ARG A 58 12.04 -13.91 4.23
N ARG A 59 11.89 -13.06 5.24
CA ARG A 59 12.58 -13.21 6.55
C ARG A 59 12.02 -14.35 7.41
N SER A 60 11.14 -15.19 6.87
CA SER A 60 10.62 -16.38 7.56
C SER A 60 11.26 -17.68 7.11
N THR A 61 11.95 -17.68 5.97
CA THR A 61 12.56 -18.86 5.35
C THR A 61 14.08 -18.90 5.49
N GLN A 62 14.67 -17.89 6.13
CA GLN A 62 16.01 -17.93 6.72
C GLN A 62 15.87 -18.06 8.23
#